data_AF-A0A351NHF6-F1
#
_entry.id   AF-A0A351NHF6-F1
#
_cell.length_a   1.000
_cell.length_b   1.000
_cell.length_c   1.000
_cell.angle_alpha   90.00
_cell.angle_beta   90.00
_cell.angle_gamma   90.00
#
_symmetry.space_group_name_H-M   'P 1'
#
loop_
_entity.id
_entity.type
_entity.pdbx_description
1 polymer ?
#
loop_
_entity_poly.entity_id
_entity_poly.type
_entity_poly.pdbx_seq_one_letter_code
_entity_poly.pdbx_strand_id
1 'polypeptide(L)'
;MKRILELAAVAVLGLMTASCNKSAAPEEGVPVSISVQAPEIGTRSISDGKSVNQVRCIVFRDGKLIQHSDVTKVIPMTGGTATYETRLISGQTYKIVFWAEVKDNAYYSVDYQNATVTVNYGAGNEEKRDAFYKVIEYTVTDGQAAQTVTLKRPFAQLNYGLSADDKALADAVSPIV
;
A
#
# COMPACT_ATOMS: atom_id res chain seq x y z
N MET A 1 76.02 54.88 -2.36
CA MET A 1 74.93 54.52 -1.44
C MET A 1 74.44 53.13 -1.81
N LYS A 2 74.66 52.15 -0.92
CA LYS A 2 74.21 50.75 -1.03
C LYS A 2 72.69 50.71 -1.21
N ARG A 3 72.18 49.82 -2.08
CA ARG A 3 71.17 48.78 -1.74
C ARG A 3 71.23 47.62 -2.74
N ILE A 4 71.70 46.49 -2.24
CA ILE A 4 71.55 45.15 -2.81
C ILE A 4 70.10 44.75 -2.58
N LEU A 5 69.43 44.24 -3.60
CA LEU A 5 68.13 43.60 -3.45
C LEU A 5 68.19 42.21 -4.10
N GLU A 6 68.56 41.23 -3.29
CA GLU A 6 68.21 39.83 -3.51
C GLU A 6 66.77 39.63 -3.03
N LEU A 7 65.92 38.97 -3.83
CA LEU A 7 64.68 38.42 -3.31
C LEU A 7 64.38 37.06 -3.96
N ALA A 8 64.15 36.11 -3.07
CA ALA A 8 64.15 34.68 -3.27
C ALA A 8 62.95 34.14 -4.06
N ALA A 9 63.20 33.05 -4.78
CA ALA A 9 62.18 32.20 -5.40
C ALA A 9 61.37 31.47 -4.32
N VAL A 10 60.06 31.69 -4.29
CA VAL A 10 59.11 30.89 -3.50
C VAL A 10 58.29 30.05 -4.48
N ALA A 11 58.61 28.77 -4.54
CA ALA A 11 57.79 27.76 -5.22
C ALA A 11 56.57 27.45 -4.34
N VAL A 12 55.39 27.91 -4.73
CA VAL A 12 54.11 27.47 -4.15
C VAL A 12 53.58 26.34 -5.02
N LEU A 13 53.76 25.11 -4.54
CA LEU A 13 53.14 23.92 -5.09
C LEU A 13 51.64 23.97 -4.77
N GLY A 14 50.83 24.40 -5.73
CA GLY A 14 49.37 24.40 -5.63
C GLY A 14 48.84 22.98 -5.69
N LEU A 15 48.65 22.35 -4.53
CA LEU A 15 47.82 21.16 -4.37
C LEU A 15 46.37 21.55 -4.65
N MET A 16 45.94 21.40 -5.89
CA MET A 16 44.54 21.40 -6.26
C MET A 16 43.93 20.12 -5.69
N THR A 17 43.43 20.17 -4.47
CA THR A 17 42.53 19.12 -3.97
C THR A 17 41.27 19.19 -4.82
N ALA A 18 41.13 18.26 -5.75
CA ALA A 18 39.87 18.02 -6.42
C ALA A 18 38.83 17.72 -5.32
N SER A 19 37.95 18.69 -5.05
CA SER A 19 36.68 18.44 -4.36
C SER A 19 35.92 17.48 -5.24
N CYS A 20 36.13 16.19 -5.00
CA CYS A 20 35.31 15.14 -5.53
C CYS A 20 33.96 15.32 -4.82
N ASN A 21 33.11 16.16 -5.40
CA ASN A 21 31.69 16.08 -5.17
C ASN A 21 31.34 14.64 -5.56
N LYS A 22 31.25 13.76 -4.55
CA LYS A 22 30.51 12.51 -4.70
C LYS A 22 29.09 12.98 -4.99
N SER A 23 28.76 13.11 -6.27
CA SER A 23 27.38 13.01 -6.71
C SER A 23 26.87 11.73 -6.06
N ALA A 24 26.05 11.88 -5.02
CA ALA A 24 25.46 10.73 -4.35
C ALA A 24 24.79 9.93 -5.47
N ALA A 25 25.26 8.70 -5.67
CA ALA A 25 24.57 7.78 -6.55
C ALA A 25 23.09 7.76 -6.13
N PRO A 26 22.14 7.62 -7.07
CA PRO A 26 20.74 7.44 -6.71
C PRO A 26 20.67 6.38 -5.60
N GLU A 27 20.04 6.68 -4.47
CA GLU A 27 19.90 5.69 -3.40
C GLU A 27 19.12 4.50 -3.96
N GLU A 28 19.84 3.42 -4.23
CA GLU A 28 19.26 2.24 -4.83
C GLU A 28 18.46 1.50 -3.75
N GLY A 29 17.14 1.37 -3.96
CA GLY A 29 16.28 0.68 -3.01
C GLY A 29 16.68 -0.80 -2.86
N VAL A 30 16.43 -1.39 -1.69
CA VAL A 30 16.62 -2.81 -1.43
C VAL A 30 15.33 -3.59 -1.74
N PRO A 31 15.42 -4.87 -2.15
CA PRO A 31 14.23 -5.71 -2.37
C PRO A 31 13.39 -5.83 -1.10
N VAL A 32 12.07 -5.71 -1.27
CA VAL A 32 11.06 -5.95 -0.23
C VAL A 32 10.04 -6.94 -0.78
N SER A 33 9.69 -7.94 0.02
CA SER A 33 8.65 -8.93 -0.30
C SER A 33 7.72 -9.09 0.91
N ILE A 34 6.43 -8.87 0.71
CA ILE A 34 5.40 -8.96 1.75
C ILE A 34 4.28 -9.88 1.24
N SER A 35 4.04 -10.97 1.96
CA SER A 35 2.90 -11.84 1.72
C SER A 35 1.64 -11.20 2.27
N VAL A 36 0.57 -11.17 1.47
CA VAL A 36 -0.73 -10.61 1.83
C VAL A 36 -1.78 -11.71 1.80
N GLN A 37 -2.62 -11.79 2.83
CA GLN A 37 -3.61 -12.85 2.97
C GLN A 37 -4.97 -12.28 3.36
N ALA A 38 -6.03 -12.69 2.67
CA ALA A 38 -7.40 -12.47 3.13
C ALA A 38 -7.64 -13.25 4.44
N PRO A 39 -8.51 -12.75 5.33
CA PRO A 39 -8.82 -13.47 6.56
C PRO A 39 -9.60 -14.75 6.24
N GLU A 40 -9.46 -15.77 7.08
CA GLU A 40 -10.41 -16.88 7.09
C GLU A 40 -11.74 -16.41 7.67
N ILE A 41 -12.83 -16.68 6.94
CA ILE A 41 -14.17 -16.23 7.31
C ILE A 41 -15.01 -17.42 7.73
N GLY A 42 -15.58 -17.33 8.93
CA GLY A 42 -16.36 -18.39 9.53
C GLY A 42 -17.60 -18.77 8.72
N THR A 43 -18.08 -20.00 8.92
CA THR A 43 -19.13 -20.70 8.16
C THR A 43 -20.54 -20.08 8.22
N ARG A 44 -20.73 -18.97 8.94
CA ARG A 44 -22.01 -18.25 9.06
C ARG A 44 -22.09 -16.98 8.22
N SER A 45 -21.09 -16.74 7.38
CA SER A 45 -21.07 -15.59 6.48
C SER A 45 -21.77 -15.94 5.17
N ILE A 46 -22.65 -15.06 4.66
CA ILE A 46 -23.24 -15.22 3.31
C ILE A 46 -22.14 -15.16 2.23
N SER A 47 -21.02 -14.52 2.57
CA SER A 47 -19.86 -14.36 1.70
C SER A 47 -18.59 -14.97 2.31
N ASP A 48 -17.95 -15.90 1.59
CA ASP A 48 -16.82 -16.68 2.08
C ASP A 48 -15.47 -15.93 2.03
N GLY A 49 -15.46 -14.71 1.49
CA GLY A 49 -14.27 -13.88 1.39
C GLY A 49 -13.29 -14.30 0.30
N LYS A 50 -13.60 -15.31 -0.51
CA LYS A 50 -12.68 -15.87 -1.51
C LYS A 50 -12.84 -15.25 -2.90
N SER A 51 -13.86 -14.41 -3.09
CA SER A 51 -14.16 -13.78 -4.38
C SER A 51 -13.15 -12.70 -4.78
N VAL A 52 -12.42 -12.13 -3.81
CA VAL A 52 -11.38 -11.11 -4.07
C VAL A 52 -10.24 -11.69 -4.90
N ASN A 53 -9.81 -10.94 -5.92
CA ASN A 53 -8.85 -11.42 -6.91
C ASN A 53 -7.78 -10.38 -7.28
N GLN A 54 -7.76 -9.22 -6.63
CA GLN A 54 -6.68 -8.25 -6.73
C GLN A 54 -6.42 -7.55 -5.40
N VAL A 55 -5.20 -7.04 -5.23
CA VAL A 55 -4.79 -6.16 -4.13
C VAL A 55 -4.19 -4.88 -4.70
N ARG A 56 -4.70 -3.73 -4.28
CA ARG A 56 -4.08 -2.42 -4.47
C ARG A 56 -3.08 -2.20 -3.33
N CYS A 57 -1.81 -2.05 -3.67
CA CYS A 57 -0.72 -1.70 -2.76
C CYS A 57 -0.43 -0.21 -2.92
N ILE A 58 -0.73 0.58 -1.90
CA ILE A 58 -0.64 2.05 -1.95
C ILE A 58 0.37 2.49 -0.90
N VAL A 59 1.42 3.18 -1.32
CA VAL A 59 2.56 3.45 -0.44
C VAL A 59 2.73 4.95 -0.24
N PHE A 60 2.87 5.32 1.02
CA PHE A 60 3.17 6.68 1.44
C PHE A 60 4.47 6.73 2.22
N ARG A 61 5.20 7.85 2.06
CA ARG A 61 6.34 8.22 2.91
C ARG A 61 6.17 9.68 3.30
N ASP A 62 6.37 10.01 4.57
CA ASP A 62 6.22 11.37 5.10
C ASP A 62 4.85 12.01 4.76
N GLY A 63 3.79 11.20 4.78
CA GLY A 63 2.43 11.64 4.44
C GLY A 63 2.17 11.88 2.94
N LYS A 64 3.13 11.58 2.06
CA LYS A 64 3.01 11.78 0.61
C LYS A 64 2.93 10.46 -0.13
N LEU A 65 2.02 10.38 -1.10
CA LEU A 65 1.87 9.23 -1.99
C LEU A 65 3.11 9.07 -2.87
N ILE A 66 3.64 7.84 -2.97
CA ILE A 66 4.71 7.50 -3.91
C ILE A 66 4.08 7.02 -5.21
N GLN A 67 4.14 7.86 -6.26
CA GLN A 67 3.53 7.60 -7.57
C GLN A 67 4.41 6.78 -8.53
N HIS A 68 5.26 5.91 -8.00
CA HIS A 68 6.09 5.03 -8.82
C HIS A 68 5.38 3.68 -9.02
N SER A 69 5.26 3.21 -10.25
CA SER A 69 4.48 2.00 -10.59
C SER A 69 5.06 0.69 -10.07
N ASP A 70 6.33 0.67 -9.66
CA ASP A 70 6.90 -0.48 -8.94
C ASP A 70 6.54 -0.49 -7.44
N VAL A 71 6.17 0.67 -6.90
CA VAL A 71 5.91 0.87 -5.47
C VAL A 71 4.40 0.92 -5.21
N THR A 72 3.68 1.87 -5.82
CA THR A 72 2.22 1.88 -5.77
C THR A 72 1.66 1.16 -7.00
N LYS A 73 1.00 0.02 -6.79
CA LYS A 73 0.55 -0.85 -7.87
C LYS A 73 -0.61 -1.75 -7.48
N VAL A 74 -1.22 -2.37 -8.49
CA VAL A 74 -2.22 -3.42 -8.31
C VAL A 74 -1.58 -4.77 -8.66
N ILE A 75 -1.77 -5.75 -7.79
CA ILE A 75 -1.27 -7.12 -7.97
C ILE A 75 -2.43 -8.12 -7.96
N PRO A 76 -2.31 -9.26 -8.67
CA PRO A 76 -3.31 -10.31 -8.62
C PRO A 76 -3.34 -10.99 -7.24
N MET A 77 -4.52 -11.49 -6.86
CA MET A 77 -4.75 -12.29 -5.66
C MET A 77 -5.38 -13.61 -6.07
N THR A 78 -4.81 -14.72 -5.59
CA THR A 78 -5.29 -16.08 -5.93
C THR A 78 -5.46 -16.87 -4.65
N GLY A 79 -6.62 -17.51 -4.49
CA GLY A 79 -6.89 -18.34 -3.31
C GLY A 79 -6.79 -17.58 -2.00
N GLY A 80 -7.11 -16.28 -2.01
CA GLY A 80 -6.99 -15.43 -0.83
C GLY A 80 -5.56 -14.99 -0.49
N THR A 81 -4.59 -15.15 -1.40
CA THR A 81 -3.19 -14.78 -1.16
C THR A 81 -2.61 -13.96 -2.32
N ALA A 82 -1.69 -13.04 -2.00
CA ALA A 82 -0.91 -12.26 -2.97
C ALA A 82 0.49 -11.97 -2.40
N THR A 83 1.46 -11.70 -3.26
CA THR A 83 2.81 -11.29 -2.85
C THR A 83 3.12 -9.91 -3.41
N TYR A 84 3.36 -8.95 -2.53
CA TYR A 84 3.79 -7.61 -2.92
C TYR A 84 5.32 -7.55 -2.90
N GLU A 85 5.90 -7.44 -4.09
CA GLU A 85 7.35 -7.29 -4.29
C GLU A 85 7.68 -5.89 -4.80
N THR A 86 8.71 -5.23 -4.28
CA THR A 86 9.12 -3.88 -4.70
C THR A 86 10.56 -3.60 -4.29
N ARG A 87 11.09 -2.41 -4.60
CA ARG A 87 12.34 -1.89 -4.03
C ARG A 87 12.08 -0.60 -3.24
N LEU A 88 12.51 -0.58 -1.98
CA LEU A 88 12.36 0.57 -1.07
C LEU A 88 13.71 0.96 -0.47
N ILE A 89 13.90 2.25 -0.17
CA ILE A 89 15.16 2.75 0.40
C ILE A 89 15.34 2.23 1.83
N SER A 90 16.52 1.65 2.12
CA SER A 90 16.88 1.13 3.45
C SER A 90 16.93 2.25 4.50
N GLY A 91 16.55 1.93 5.74
CA GLY A 91 16.45 2.88 6.85
C GLY A 91 15.23 3.81 6.83
N GLN A 92 14.38 3.72 5.80
CA GLN A 92 13.17 4.55 5.67
C GLN A 92 11.93 3.81 6.16
N THR A 93 10.97 4.58 6.70
CA THR A 93 9.67 4.07 7.14
C THR A 93 8.56 4.48 6.17
N TYR A 94 7.75 3.51 5.77
CA TYR A 94 6.65 3.68 4.84
C TYR A 94 5.33 3.30 5.49
N LYS A 95 4.25 3.98 5.10
CA LYS A 95 2.89 3.53 5.37
C LYS A 95 2.37 2.82 4.13
N ILE A 96 2.08 1.53 4.25
CA ILE A 96 1.60 0.70 3.14
C ILE A 96 0.14 0.33 3.43
N VAL A 97 -0.74 0.70 2.50
CA VAL A 97 -2.14 0.31 2.50
C VAL A 97 -2.31 -0.83 1.51
N PHE A 98 -2.84 -1.95 2.00
CA PHE A 98 -3.32 -3.04 1.17
C PHE A 98 -4.84 -2.98 1.13
N TRP A 99 -5.40 -2.91 -0.08
CA TRP A 99 -6.84 -2.96 -0.32
C TRP A 99 -7.14 -4.07 -1.33
N ALA A 100 -7.69 -5.17 -0.86
CA ALA A 100 -8.11 -6.29 -1.68
C ALA A 100 -9.60 -6.16 -2.04
N GLU A 101 -9.92 -6.45 -3.30
CA GLU A 101 -11.28 -6.40 -3.83
C GLU A 101 -11.41 -7.31 -5.05
N VAL A 102 -12.63 -7.43 -5.58
CA VAL A 102 -12.86 -7.99 -6.91
C VAL A 102 -12.38 -7.00 -7.98
N LYS A 103 -11.74 -7.50 -9.02
CA LYS A 103 -11.33 -6.72 -10.19
C LYS A 103 -12.56 -6.16 -10.93
N ASP A 104 -12.41 -4.97 -11.49
CA ASP A 104 -13.47 -4.25 -12.23
C ASP A 104 -14.74 -4.04 -11.37
N ASN A 105 -14.54 -3.91 -10.05
CA ASN A 105 -15.61 -3.68 -9.08
C ASN A 105 -16.21 -2.27 -9.23
N ALA A 106 -17.54 -2.19 -9.29
CA ALA A 106 -18.30 -0.95 -9.36
C ALA A 106 -18.80 -0.44 -8.00
N TYR A 107 -18.63 -1.23 -6.92
CA TYR A 107 -19.08 -0.93 -5.57
C TYR A 107 -18.08 -0.07 -4.78
N TYR A 108 -16.79 -0.11 -5.14
CA TYR A 108 -15.75 0.65 -4.46
C TYR A 108 -14.95 1.50 -5.46
N SER A 109 -14.74 2.76 -5.09
CA SER A 109 -13.78 3.64 -5.76
C SER A 109 -12.74 4.10 -4.74
N VAL A 110 -11.47 3.81 -5.02
CA VAL A 110 -10.36 4.12 -4.12
C VAL A 110 -9.59 5.32 -4.67
N ASP A 111 -9.55 6.41 -3.89
CA ASP A 111 -8.72 7.57 -4.17
C ASP A 111 -7.44 7.49 -3.33
N TYR A 112 -6.33 7.20 -4.01
CA TYR A 112 -5.01 7.09 -3.39
C TYR A 112 -4.46 8.42 -2.89
N GLN A 113 -4.83 9.53 -3.52
CA GLN A 113 -4.30 10.85 -3.20
C GLN A 113 -4.87 11.35 -1.87
N ASN A 114 -6.17 11.14 -1.68
CA ASN A 114 -6.92 11.59 -0.50
C ASN A 114 -7.10 10.50 0.56
N ALA A 115 -6.65 9.28 0.30
CA ALA A 115 -6.81 8.12 1.18
C ALA A 115 -8.30 7.84 1.54
N THR A 116 -9.19 7.98 0.57
CA THR A 116 -10.63 7.77 0.73
C THR A 116 -11.11 6.59 -0.08
N VAL A 117 -12.08 5.84 0.46
CA VAL A 117 -12.83 4.81 -0.26
C VAL A 117 -14.29 5.27 -0.33
N THR A 118 -14.82 5.41 -1.54
CA THR A 118 -16.24 5.69 -1.78
C THR A 118 -16.97 4.38 -2.02
N VAL A 119 -18.12 4.21 -1.36
CA VAL A 119 -18.98 3.03 -1.50
C VAL A 119 -20.20 3.38 -2.33
N ASN A 120 -20.47 2.59 -3.36
CA ASN A 120 -21.71 2.65 -4.12
C ASN A 120 -22.70 1.57 -3.62
N TYR A 121 -23.85 2.01 -3.14
CA TYR A 121 -24.87 1.13 -2.58
C TYR A 121 -25.81 0.61 -3.67
N GLY A 122 -26.37 -0.58 -3.44
CA GLY A 122 -27.20 -1.31 -4.40
C GLY A 122 -27.75 -2.56 -3.73
N ALA A 123 -28.07 -3.60 -4.50
CA ALA A 123 -28.54 -4.87 -3.93
C ALA A 123 -27.57 -5.42 -2.86
N GLY A 124 -28.14 -5.90 -1.75
CA GLY A 124 -27.40 -6.57 -0.68
C GLY A 124 -26.99 -8.00 -1.06
N ASN A 125 -26.18 -8.65 -0.21
CA ASN A 125 -25.74 -10.05 -0.37
C ASN A 125 -25.07 -10.37 -1.71
N GLU A 126 -24.22 -9.46 -2.19
CA GLU A 126 -23.47 -9.63 -3.43
C GLU A 126 -21.99 -9.92 -3.12
N GLU A 127 -21.48 -11.07 -3.57
CA GLU A 127 -20.09 -11.51 -3.35
C GLU A 127 -19.07 -10.52 -3.92
N LYS A 128 -19.40 -9.83 -5.03
CA LYS A 128 -18.53 -8.80 -5.62
C LYS A 128 -18.27 -7.60 -4.70
N ARG A 129 -19.01 -7.48 -3.59
CA ARG A 129 -18.77 -6.48 -2.54
C ARG A 129 -17.73 -6.93 -1.52
N ASP A 130 -17.18 -8.14 -1.60
CA ASP A 130 -16.06 -8.47 -0.72
C ASP A 130 -14.91 -7.49 -0.93
N ALA A 131 -14.43 -6.97 0.19
CA ALA A 131 -13.22 -6.20 0.26
C ALA A 131 -12.51 -6.50 1.57
N PHE A 132 -11.18 -6.36 1.55
CA PHE A 132 -10.35 -6.50 2.73
C PHE A 132 -9.28 -5.43 2.74
N TYR A 133 -8.88 -4.98 3.92
CA TYR A 133 -7.85 -3.97 4.03
C TYR A 133 -6.92 -4.21 5.21
N LYS A 134 -5.72 -3.64 5.09
CA LYS A 134 -4.80 -3.44 6.21
C LYS A 134 -3.89 -2.28 5.89
N VAL A 135 -3.65 -1.45 6.90
CA VAL A 135 -2.57 -0.45 6.89
C VAL A 135 -1.46 -0.96 7.80
N ILE A 136 -0.23 -0.91 7.31
CA ILE A 136 0.97 -1.19 8.09
C ILE A 136 1.92 0.00 8.04
N GLU A 137 2.69 0.16 9.11
CA GLU A 137 3.92 0.94 9.10
C GLU A 137 5.08 -0.04 8.91
N TYR A 138 5.96 0.25 7.96
CA TYR A 138 6.99 -0.67 7.50
C TYR A 138 8.34 0.06 7.40
N THR A 139 9.26 -0.26 8.31
CA THR A 139 10.63 0.25 8.30
C THR A 139 11.53 -0.73 7.55
N VAL A 140 12.20 -0.25 6.51
CA VAL A 140 13.09 -1.04 5.67
C VAL A 140 14.44 -1.21 6.38
N THR A 141 14.89 -2.45 6.56
CA THR A 141 16.23 -2.79 7.06
C THR A 141 16.95 -3.66 6.05
N ASP A 142 18.27 -3.76 6.15
CA ASP A 142 19.03 -4.73 5.37
C ASP A 142 18.74 -6.15 5.88
N GLY A 143 18.44 -7.09 4.97
CA GLY A 143 18.17 -8.49 5.34
C GLY A 143 16.83 -8.73 6.04
N GLN A 144 15.74 -8.18 5.50
CA GLN A 144 14.40 -8.33 6.08
C GLN A 144 13.94 -9.79 6.21
N ALA A 145 13.32 -10.09 7.36
CA ALA A 145 12.60 -11.34 7.54
C ALA A 145 11.33 -11.38 6.68
N ALA A 146 10.88 -12.58 6.32
CA ALA A 146 9.62 -12.77 5.63
C ALA A 146 8.46 -12.20 6.49
N GLN A 147 7.65 -11.32 5.90
CA GLN A 147 6.49 -10.73 6.56
C GLN A 147 5.20 -11.19 5.89
N THR A 148 4.25 -11.61 6.70
CA THR A 148 2.88 -11.90 6.28
C THR A 148 1.93 -10.89 6.91
N VAL A 149 1.05 -10.34 6.08
CA VAL A 149 0.01 -9.37 6.46
C VAL A 149 -1.35 -9.99 6.23
N THR A 150 -2.05 -10.29 7.31
CA THR A 150 -3.46 -10.70 7.26
C THR A 150 -4.36 -9.46 7.19
N LEU A 151 -5.18 -9.40 6.16
CA LEU A 151 -6.16 -8.33 5.94
C LEU A 151 -7.36 -8.49 6.86
N LYS A 152 -8.20 -7.45 6.92
CA LYS A 152 -9.45 -7.44 7.69
C LYS A 152 -10.61 -6.98 6.84
N ARG A 153 -11.80 -7.52 7.08
CA ARG A 153 -13.02 -7.07 6.41
C ARG A 153 -13.39 -5.67 6.95
N PRO A 154 -13.52 -4.64 6.09
CA PRO A 154 -13.88 -3.29 6.52
C PRO A 154 -15.36 -3.15 6.87
N PHE A 155 -16.22 -4.01 6.33
CA PHE A 155 -17.66 -3.93 6.50
C PHE A 155 -18.18 -5.12 7.30
N ALA A 156 -19.08 -4.85 8.23
CA ALA A 156 -19.82 -5.90 8.92
C ALA A 156 -20.91 -6.47 8.00
N GLN A 157 -21.19 -7.76 8.15
CA GLN A 157 -22.39 -8.36 7.58
C GLN A 157 -23.53 -8.26 8.58
N LEU A 158 -24.68 -7.77 8.12
CA LEU A 158 -25.91 -7.76 8.88
C LEU A 158 -26.76 -8.97 8.47
N ASN A 159 -26.94 -9.91 9.39
CA ASN A 159 -27.80 -11.08 9.19
C ASN A 159 -29.01 -10.93 10.11
N TYR A 160 -30.19 -10.68 9.54
CA TYR A 160 -31.45 -10.62 10.27
C TYR A 160 -32.28 -11.88 10.00
N GLY A 161 -32.74 -12.55 11.06
CA GLY A 161 -33.75 -13.59 10.95
C GLY A 161 -35.13 -12.94 10.99
N LEU A 162 -35.94 -13.14 9.95
CA LEU A 162 -37.35 -12.77 9.94
C LEU A 162 -38.17 -14.03 10.19
N SER A 163 -39.23 -13.94 11.00
CA SER A 163 -40.26 -14.98 10.99
C SER A 163 -40.93 -15.01 9.61
N ALA A 164 -41.63 -16.11 9.28
CA ALA A 164 -42.37 -16.18 8.02
C ALA A 164 -43.40 -15.04 7.90
N ASP A 165 -44.04 -14.69 9.01
CA ASP A 165 -45.02 -13.60 9.09
C ASP A 165 -44.35 -12.24 8.91
N ASP A 166 -43.19 -12.00 9.52
CA ASP A 166 -42.42 -10.75 9.35
C ASP A 166 -41.89 -10.60 7.92
N LYS A 167 -41.48 -11.70 7.29
CA LYS A 167 -41.05 -11.69 5.89
C LYS A 167 -42.22 -11.37 4.97
N ALA A 168 -43.37 -12.00 5.19
CA ALA A 168 -44.59 -11.73 4.41
C ALA A 168 -45.03 -10.27 4.56
N LEU A 169 -44.91 -9.71 5.77
CA LEU A 169 -45.16 -8.29 6.02
C LEU A 169 -44.15 -7.40 5.27
N ALA A 170 -42.85 -7.70 5.35
CA ALA A 170 -41.81 -6.94 4.67
C ALA A 170 -41.97 -6.96 3.13
N ASP A 171 -42.32 -8.10 2.55
CA ASP A 171 -42.56 -8.24 1.11
C ASP A 171 -43.84 -7.49 0.66
N ALA A 172 -44.82 -7.33 1.56
CA ALA A 172 -46.09 -6.65 1.29
C ALA A 172 -46.00 -5.11 1.36
N VAL A 173 -44.98 -4.57 2.04
CA VAL A 173 -44.73 -3.13 2.07
C VAL A 173 -43.80 -2.80 0.89
N SER A 174 -44.24 -1.93 -0.02
CA SER A 174 -43.36 -1.41 -1.08
C SER A 174 -42.11 -0.77 -0.45
N PRO A 175 -40.92 -0.92 -1.05
CA PRO A 175 -39.71 -0.35 -0.48
C PRO A 175 -39.91 1.15 -0.24
N ILE A 176 -39.54 1.62 0.95
CA ILE A 176 -39.47 3.04 1.25
C ILE A 176 -38.45 3.64 0.27
N VAL A 177 -38.96 4.43 -0.69
CA VAL A 177 -38.16 5.19 -1.65
C VAL A 177 -37.46 6.34 -0.92
#